data_AF-A0AAW5SRY3-F1
#
_entry.id   AF-A0AAW5SRY3-F1
#
_cell.length_a   1.000
_cell.length_b   1.000
_cell.length_c   1.000
_cell.angle_alpha   90.00
_cell.angle_beta   90.00
_cell.angle_gamma   90.00
#
_symmetry.space_group_name_H-M   'P 1'
#
loop_
_entity.id
_entity.type
_entity.pdbx_description
1 polymer ?
#
loop_
_entity_poly.entity_id
_entity_poly.type
_entity_poly.pdbx_seq_one_letter_code
_entity_poly.pdbx_strand_id
1 'polypeptide(L)'
;MSPDLPGAIAARDRMLAISADPDLSREAKLFALCLLAYLVDPQRNNGDRQRSWTQAVGEMMDPPDSNVRRVYRPSQVVRAVIADDIPRYEIPYSRGRCPVPKTRGKNAGKPCGRYPAHHWIDRDPQTGEATEVGYCRDHYNPQAEQRAQDRVQQWKANGEPVPAANKGGVLARHFNTDWAKLYAWADPGRQPLPDGKAPTPPRPRLTLIRGQADVNHAGPGLVDDHRAPALRAVGGTGARGWMS
;
A
#
# COMPACT_ATOMS: atom_id res chain seq x y z
N MET A 1 29.57 21.89 25.53
CA MET A 1 28.15 22.28 25.42
C MET A 1 27.31 21.06 25.73
N SER A 2 26.49 21.10 26.78
CA SER A 2 25.54 20.02 27.07
C SER A 2 24.55 19.92 25.90
N PRO A 3 24.23 18.72 25.39
CA PRO A 3 23.19 18.59 24.38
C PRO A 3 21.87 19.11 24.94
N ASP A 4 21.15 19.89 24.13
CA ASP A 4 19.82 20.41 24.44
C ASP A 4 18.86 19.22 24.62
N LEU A 5 18.44 18.97 25.86
CA LEU A 5 17.65 17.79 26.25
C LEU A 5 16.31 17.71 25.46
N PRO A 6 15.54 18.81 25.31
CA PRO A 6 14.40 18.87 24.39
C PRO A 6 14.73 18.43 22.96
N GLY A 7 15.82 18.93 22.38
CA GLY A 7 16.25 18.56 21.03
C GLY A 7 16.58 17.06 20.89
N ALA A 8 17.24 16.49 21.91
CA ALA A 8 17.55 15.05 21.94
C ALA A 8 16.30 14.17 22.03
N ILE A 9 15.29 14.59 22.82
CA ILE A 9 14.00 13.90 22.93
C ILE A 9 13.25 13.97 21.60
N ALA A 10 13.17 15.15 20.97
CA ALA A 10 12.51 15.32 19.68
C ALA A 10 13.17 14.48 18.57
N ALA A 11 14.51 14.38 18.57
CA ALA A 11 15.25 13.54 17.64
C ALA A 11 14.93 12.05 17.84
N ARG A 12 14.90 11.59 19.10
CA ARG A 12 14.51 10.21 19.44
C ARG A 12 13.10 9.90 18.95
N ASP A 13 12.14 10.77 19.20
CA ASP A 13 10.75 10.52 18.83
C ASP A 13 10.57 10.48 17.30
N ARG A 14 11.28 11.35 16.57
CA ARG A 14 11.30 11.31 15.10
C ARG A 14 11.98 10.03 14.57
N MET A 15 13.07 9.58 15.18
CA MET A 15 13.71 8.31 14.85
C MET A 15 12.76 7.11 15.01
N LEU A 16 12.00 7.09 16.11
CA LEU A 16 10.99 6.05 16.37
C LEU A 16 9.86 6.11 15.33
N ALA A 17 9.38 7.31 14.99
CA ALA A 17 8.34 7.50 13.98
C ALA A 17 8.79 6.99 12.60
N ILE A 18 9.99 7.35 12.14
CA ILE A 18 10.58 6.86 10.88
C ILE A 18 10.70 5.34 10.88
N SER A 19 11.21 4.77 11.97
CA SER A 19 11.43 3.32 12.07
C SER A 19 10.12 2.53 12.01
N ALA A 20 9.06 3.06 12.63
CA ALA A 20 7.75 2.44 12.70
C ALA A 20 6.87 2.65 11.46
N ASP A 21 7.21 3.59 10.57
CA ASP A 21 6.40 3.89 9.38
C ASP A 21 6.40 2.69 8.39
N PRO A 22 5.25 2.04 8.14
CA PRO A 22 5.19 0.89 7.25
C PRO A 22 5.23 1.28 5.77
N ASP A 23 4.97 2.54 5.42
CA ASP A 23 4.93 3.01 4.04
C ASP A 23 6.33 3.41 3.53
N LEU A 24 7.33 3.56 4.42
CA LEU A 24 8.72 3.76 4.03
C LEU A 24 9.39 2.45 3.64
N SER A 25 9.98 2.41 2.44
CA SER A 25 10.87 1.32 2.02
C SER A 25 12.12 1.25 2.92
N ARG A 26 12.85 0.14 2.87
CA ARG A 26 14.08 -0.04 3.65
C ARG A 26 15.10 1.06 3.34
N GLU A 27 15.25 1.39 2.06
CA GLU A 27 16.16 2.41 1.55
C GLU A 27 15.72 3.80 1.97
N ALA A 28 14.42 4.09 1.93
CA ALA A 28 13.86 5.36 2.40
C ALA A 28 14.01 5.54 3.93
N LYS A 29 13.86 4.46 4.71
CA LYS A 29 14.14 4.48 6.16
C LYS A 29 15.60 4.77 6.44
N LEU A 30 16.52 4.09 5.75
CA LEU A 30 17.95 4.31 5.91
C LEU A 30 18.31 5.77 5.59
N PHE A 31 17.83 6.29 4.46
CA PHE A 31 17.98 7.70 4.09
C PHE A 31 17.46 8.64 5.19
N ALA A 32 16.22 8.43 5.65
CA ALA A 32 15.60 9.27 6.66
C ALA A 32 16.37 9.27 7.98
N LEU A 33 16.86 8.10 8.43
CA LEU A 33 17.66 7.99 9.64
C LEU A 33 19.03 8.67 9.49
N CYS A 34 19.72 8.49 8.36
CA CYS A 34 20.99 9.17 8.07
C CYS A 34 20.81 10.69 7.95
N LEU A 35 19.72 11.15 7.33
CA LEU A 35 19.39 12.58 7.26
C LEU A 35 19.10 13.14 8.65
N LEU A 36 18.35 12.41 9.50
CA LEU A 36 18.10 12.84 10.87
C LEU A 36 19.41 12.95 11.66
N ALA A 37 20.28 11.94 11.57
CA ALA A 37 21.60 11.95 12.20
C ALA A 37 22.44 13.16 11.74
N TYR A 38 22.46 13.44 10.43
CA TYR A 38 23.13 14.61 9.85
C TYR A 38 22.59 15.94 10.41
N LEU A 39 21.27 16.05 10.56
CA LEU A 39 20.63 17.29 11.00
C LEU A 39 20.84 17.59 12.49
N VAL A 40 21.02 16.55 13.31
CA VAL A 40 21.22 16.70 14.76
C VAL A 40 22.70 16.71 15.17
N ASP A 41 23.63 16.46 14.24
CA ASP A 41 25.07 16.47 14.52
C ASP A 41 25.57 17.90 14.85
N PRO A 42 26.00 18.15 16.11
CA PRO A 42 26.49 19.47 16.52
C PRO A 42 27.82 19.86 15.84
N GLN A 43 28.59 18.90 15.31
CA GLN A 43 29.86 19.17 14.63
C GLN A 43 29.70 19.70 13.19
N ARG A 44 28.47 19.68 12.65
CA ARG A 44 28.13 20.23 11.32
C ARG A 44 28.66 21.65 11.10
N ASN A 45 28.74 22.47 12.15
CA ASN A 45 29.15 23.88 12.06
C ASN A 45 30.68 24.08 12.01
N ASN A 46 31.50 23.08 12.34
CA ASN A 46 32.93 23.27 12.60
C ASN A 46 33.87 22.82 11.46
N GLY A 47 33.41 22.06 10.47
CA GLY A 47 34.28 21.59 9.38
C GLY A 47 33.62 21.39 8.02
N ASP A 48 32.29 21.44 7.93
CA ASP A 48 31.56 20.83 6.81
C ASP A 48 30.97 21.84 5.80
N ARG A 49 31.36 23.12 5.89
CA ARG A 49 30.84 24.20 5.01
C ARG A 49 31.06 23.96 3.51
N GLN A 50 31.95 23.05 3.12
CA GLN A 50 32.22 22.71 1.72
C GLN A 50 31.48 21.47 1.21
N ARG A 51 30.94 20.60 2.07
CA ARG A 51 30.27 19.37 1.61
C ARG A 51 28.78 19.61 1.38
N SER A 52 28.24 19.12 0.26
CA SER A 52 26.79 19.10 0.08
C SER A 52 26.18 18.09 1.06
N TRP A 53 25.04 18.43 1.66
CA TRP A 53 24.35 17.50 2.58
C TRP A 53 24.02 16.16 1.92
N THR A 54 23.75 16.15 0.61
CA THR A 54 23.50 14.94 -0.19
C THR A 54 24.73 14.02 -0.26
N GLN A 55 25.93 14.59 -0.23
CA GLN A 55 27.17 13.83 -0.20
C GLN A 55 27.34 13.16 1.17
N ALA A 56 27.24 13.95 2.24
CA ALA A 56 27.39 13.45 3.61
C ALA A 56 26.37 12.35 3.94
N VAL A 57 25.08 12.61 3.65
CA VAL A 57 24.01 11.63 3.88
C VAL A 57 24.22 10.36 3.06
N GLY A 58 24.61 10.47 1.78
CA GLY A 58 24.87 9.29 0.97
C GLY A 58 26.06 8.46 1.45
N GLU A 59 27.10 9.09 2.02
CA GLU A 59 28.24 8.38 2.63
C GLU A 59 27.85 7.66 3.92
N MET A 60 26.90 8.21 4.68
CA MET A 60 26.33 7.53 5.85
C MET A 60 25.44 6.34 5.49
N MET A 61 24.68 6.44 4.39
CA MET A 61 23.82 5.35 3.93
C MET A 61 24.65 4.16 3.43
N ASP A 62 25.70 4.44 2.67
CA ASP A 62 26.50 3.43 2.00
C ASP A 62 28.00 3.66 2.25
N PRO A 63 28.66 2.80 3.05
CA PRO A 63 30.08 2.93 3.31
C PRO A 63 30.89 2.72 2.03
N PRO A 64 32.13 3.24 1.92
CA PRO A 64 32.92 3.25 0.69
C PRO A 64 33.07 1.89 0.00
N ASP A 65 33.09 0.81 0.77
CA ASP A 65 33.27 -0.56 0.29
C ASP A 65 31.96 -1.24 -0.15
N SER A 66 30.82 -0.55 -0.08
CA SER A 66 29.53 -1.12 -0.48
C SER A 66 29.46 -1.33 -2.00
N ASN A 67 28.75 -2.39 -2.42
CA ASN A 67 28.53 -2.67 -3.83
C ASN A 67 27.81 -1.52 -4.56
N VAL A 68 26.97 -0.77 -3.85
CA VAL A 68 26.26 0.40 -4.40
C VAL A 68 27.26 1.51 -4.73
N ARG A 69 28.27 1.73 -3.89
CA ARG A 69 29.28 2.80 -4.05
C ARG A 69 30.28 2.54 -5.19
N ARG A 70 30.38 1.28 -5.65
CA ARG A 70 31.12 0.93 -6.89
C ARG A 70 30.45 1.48 -8.14
N VAL A 71 29.14 1.71 -8.09
CA VAL A 71 28.33 2.13 -9.25
C VAL A 71 27.86 3.58 -9.12
N TYR A 72 27.54 4.02 -7.92
CA TYR A 72 26.90 5.32 -7.68
C TYR A 72 27.70 6.21 -6.72
N ARG A 73 27.73 7.50 -7.04
CA ARG A 73 28.19 8.54 -6.11
C ARG A 73 27.17 8.70 -4.96
N PRO A 74 27.58 9.17 -3.77
CA PRO A 74 26.68 9.30 -2.62
C PRO A 74 25.44 10.13 -2.92
N SER A 75 25.64 11.26 -3.59
CA SER A 75 24.55 12.13 -4.02
C SER A 75 23.58 11.47 -5.00
N GLN A 76 24.04 10.51 -5.81
CA GLN A 76 23.17 9.74 -6.72
C GLN A 76 22.32 8.71 -5.96
N VAL A 77 22.84 8.11 -4.88
CA VAL A 77 22.07 7.23 -4.01
C VAL A 77 20.93 8.02 -3.35
N VAL A 78 21.26 9.18 -2.76
CA VAL A 78 20.27 10.10 -2.18
C VAL A 78 19.24 10.52 -3.22
N ARG A 79 19.70 10.88 -4.43
CA ARG A 79 18.83 11.26 -5.53
C ARG A 79 17.86 10.16 -5.92
N ALA A 80 18.33 8.90 -5.98
CA ALA A 80 17.49 7.76 -6.32
C ALA A 80 16.40 7.51 -5.27
N VAL A 81 16.71 7.64 -3.98
CA VAL A 81 15.71 7.52 -2.91
C VAL A 81 14.65 8.62 -3.00
N ILE A 82 15.06 9.87 -3.19
CA ILE A 82 14.11 10.99 -3.33
C ILE A 82 13.27 10.84 -4.60
N ALA A 83 13.85 10.34 -5.70
CA ALA A 83 13.12 10.08 -6.94
C ALA A 83 12.08 8.95 -6.77
N ASP A 84 12.38 7.90 -5.99
CA ASP A 84 11.42 6.83 -5.73
C ASP A 84 10.29 7.27 -4.76
N ASP A 85 10.56 8.25 -3.89
CA ASP A 85 9.52 8.86 -3.04
C ASP A 85 8.65 9.89 -3.77
N ILE A 86 8.84 10.15 -5.07
CA ILE A 86 7.97 11.10 -5.79
C ILE A 86 6.51 10.59 -5.78
N PRO A 87 5.54 11.40 -5.27
CA PRO A 87 4.12 11.06 -5.25
C PRO A 87 3.61 10.72 -6.64
N ARG A 88 3.13 9.49 -6.80
CA ARG A 88 2.58 8.99 -8.07
C ARG A 88 1.52 7.93 -7.86
N TYR A 89 0.68 7.76 -8.87
CA TYR A 89 -0.17 6.59 -8.98
C TYR A 89 0.64 5.46 -9.63
N GLU A 90 0.91 4.41 -8.87
CA GLU A 90 1.49 3.17 -9.36
C GLU A 90 0.35 2.19 -9.66
N ILE A 91 0.29 1.74 -10.92
CA ILE A 91 -0.63 0.69 -11.35
C ILE A 91 -0.23 -0.59 -10.65
N PRO A 92 -1.14 -1.30 -9.95
CA PRO A 92 -0.84 -2.59 -9.36
C PRO A 92 -0.40 -3.57 -10.45
N TYR A 93 0.92 -3.80 -10.56
CA TYR A 93 1.46 -4.76 -11.51
C TYR A 93 1.20 -6.17 -11.00
N SER A 94 0.08 -6.75 -11.43
CA SER A 94 -0.12 -8.18 -11.30
C SER A 94 0.42 -8.79 -12.60
N ARG A 95 1.28 -9.81 -12.53
CA ARG A 95 1.51 -10.70 -13.68
C ARG A 95 0.21 -11.45 -13.94
N GLY A 96 -0.76 -10.74 -14.49
CA GLY A 96 -2.18 -10.98 -14.31
C GLY A 96 -2.50 -12.36 -14.82
N ARG A 97 -2.86 -13.28 -13.92
CA ARG A 97 -3.44 -14.53 -14.38
C ARG A 97 -4.76 -14.22 -15.02
N CYS A 98 -5.12 -14.98 -16.05
CA CYS A 98 -6.43 -14.87 -16.67
C CYS A 98 -7.51 -14.93 -15.56
N PRO A 99 -8.29 -13.85 -15.37
CA PRO A 99 -9.18 -13.71 -14.22
C PRO A 99 -10.51 -14.43 -14.43
N VAL A 100 -10.80 -14.87 -15.66
CA VAL A 100 -12.07 -15.48 -16.04
C VAL A 100 -12.37 -16.69 -15.15
N PRO A 101 -13.51 -16.71 -14.44
CA PRO A 101 -13.87 -17.83 -13.58
C PRO A 101 -14.15 -19.08 -14.40
N LYS A 102 -13.70 -20.23 -13.90
CA LYS A 102 -13.98 -21.52 -14.53
C LYS A 102 -15.46 -21.83 -14.40
N THR A 103 -16.06 -22.29 -15.50
CA THR A 103 -17.50 -22.56 -15.57
C THR A 103 -17.88 -23.95 -15.05
N ARG A 104 -16.95 -24.92 -15.01
CA ARG A 104 -17.23 -26.32 -14.67
C ARG A 104 -16.09 -27.00 -13.88
N GLY A 105 -16.41 -28.13 -13.23
CA GLY A 105 -15.48 -29.00 -12.51
C GLY A 105 -15.20 -28.59 -11.06
N LYS A 106 -14.27 -29.29 -10.40
CA LYS A 106 -13.93 -29.10 -8.97
C LYS A 106 -13.44 -27.70 -8.57
N ASN A 107 -13.14 -26.86 -9.55
CA ASN A 107 -12.65 -25.49 -9.37
C ASN A 107 -13.58 -24.46 -10.05
N ALA A 108 -14.85 -24.80 -10.32
CA ALA A 108 -15.82 -23.84 -10.81
C ALA A 108 -15.90 -22.61 -9.88
N GLY A 109 -16.01 -21.41 -10.46
CA GLY A 109 -15.97 -20.14 -9.73
C GLY A 109 -14.57 -19.61 -9.40
N LYS A 110 -13.51 -20.43 -9.45
CA LYS A 110 -12.13 -19.95 -9.30
C LYS A 110 -11.58 -19.38 -10.61
N PRO A 111 -10.66 -18.40 -10.56
CA PRO A 111 -10.06 -17.83 -11.77
C PRO A 111 -9.33 -18.90 -12.60
N CYS A 112 -9.28 -18.69 -13.91
CA CYS A 112 -8.61 -19.58 -14.86
C CYS A 112 -7.17 -19.89 -14.42
N GLY A 113 -6.42 -18.84 -14.06
CA GLY A 113 -5.08 -18.98 -13.51
C GLY A 113 -3.98 -19.17 -14.56
N ARG A 114 -4.32 -19.23 -15.87
CA ARG A 114 -3.34 -19.33 -16.97
C ARG A 114 -2.66 -17.99 -17.23
N TYR A 115 -1.44 -18.04 -17.76
CA TYR A 115 -0.72 -16.83 -18.20
C TYR A 115 -1.49 -16.13 -19.34
N PRO A 116 -1.51 -14.79 -19.34
CA PRO A 116 -2.18 -14.04 -20.38
C PRO A 116 -1.34 -14.11 -21.66
N ALA A 117 -2.02 -14.29 -22.80
CA ALA A 117 -1.41 -14.11 -24.12
C ALA A 117 -1.69 -12.71 -24.67
N HIS A 118 -2.78 -12.09 -24.21
CA HIS A 118 -3.19 -10.73 -24.54
C HIS A 118 -3.36 -9.96 -23.24
N HIS A 119 -2.71 -8.80 -23.10
CA HIS A 119 -2.81 -7.94 -21.92
C HIS A 119 -2.73 -6.47 -22.31
N TRP A 120 -3.38 -5.61 -21.53
CA TRP A 120 -3.43 -4.18 -21.74
C TRP A 120 -3.75 -3.47 -20.42
N ILE A 121 -3.66 -2.13 -20.43
CA ILE A 121 -4.08 -1.29 -19.31
C ILE A 121 -5.53 -0.88 -19.55
N ASP A 122 -6.43 -1.30 -18.66
CA ASP A 122 -7.80 -0.79 -18.61
C ASP A 122 -7.85 0.40 -17.65
N ARG A 123 -8.40 1.52 -18.11
CA ARG A 123 -8.47 2.77 -17.36
C ARG A 123 -9.91 3.12 -17.05
N ASP A 124 -10.17 3.51 -15.82
CA ASP A 124 -11.47 4.03 -15.43
C ASP A 124 -11.73 5.42 -16.04
N PRO A 125 -12.81 5.59 -16.81
CA PRO A 125 -13.13 6.88 -17.43
C PRO A 125 -13.38 8.01 -16.44
N GLN A 126 -13.88 7.71 -15.23
CA GLN A 126 -14.30 8.71 -14.26
C GLN A 126 -13.18 9.08 -13.29
N THR A 127 -12.39 8.09 -12.86
CA THR A 127 -11.34 8.30 -11.84
C THR A 127 -9.94 8.34 -12.42
N GLY A 128 -9.74 7.81 -13.64
CA GLY A 128 -8.42 7.63 -14.24
C GLY A 128 -7.62 6.46 -13.66
N GLU A 129 -8.18 5.71 -12.69
CA GLU A 129 -7.54 4.52 -12.12
C GLU A 129 -7.24 3.52 -13.22
N ALA A 130 -5.99 3.06 -13.28
CA ALA A 130 -5.53 2.15 -14.29
C ALA A 130 -5.22 0.79 -13.67
N THR A 131 -5.65 -0.28 -14.34
CA THR A 131 -5.43 -1.66 -13.93
C THR A 131 -4.90 -2.47 -15.11
N GLU A 132 -3.96 -3.38 -14.85
CA GLU A 132 -3.51 -4.31 -15.87
C GLU A 132 -4.50 -5.46 -15.98
N VAL A 133 -5.03 -5.68 -17.18
CA VAL A 133 -5.98 -6.74 -17.49
C VAL A 133 -5.36 -7.66 -18.53
N GLY A 134 -5.45 -8.98 -18.31
CA GLY A 134 -4.89 -9.97 -19.22
C GLY A 134 -5.73 -11.24 -19.34
N TYR A 135 -5.85 -11.76 -20.56
CA TYR A 135 -6.60 -12.97 -20.87
C TYR A 135 -5.69 -14.02 -21.53
N CYS A 136 -5.90 -15.30 -21.20
CA CYS A 136 -5.26 -16.40 -21.92
C CYS A 136 -5.90 -16.57 -23.30
N ARG A 137 -5.24 -17.29 -24.21
CA ARG A 137 -5.73 -17.51 -25.58
C ARG A 137 -7.19 -18.02 -25.64
N ASP A 138 -7.56 -18.94 -24.74
CA ASP A 138 -8.89 -19.54 -24.72
C ASP A 138 -10.01 -18.61 -24.18
N HIS A 139 -9.63 -17.53 -23.49
CA HIS A 139 -10.57 -16.59 -22.88
C HIS A 139 -10.42 -15.17 -23.44
N TYR A 140 -9.57 -15.00 -24.45
CA TYR A 140 -9.48 -13.74 -25.16
C TYR A 140 -10.74 -13.53 -26.00
N ASN A 141 -11.25 -12.30 -25.95
CA ASN A 141 -12.36 -11.86 -26.79
C ASN A 141 -12.00 -10.46 -27.30
N PRO A 142 -12.03 -10.21 -28.63
CA PRO A 142 -11.81 -8.87 -29.19
C PRO A 142 -12.70 -7.78 -28.59
N GLN A 143 -13.92 -8.11 -28.14
CA GLN A 143 -14.80 -7.15 -27.47
C GLN A 143 -14.26 -6.69 -26.10
N ALA A 144 -13.43 -7.49 -25.42
CA ALA A 144 -12.80 -7.07 -24.17
C ALA A 144 -11.72 -5.99 -24.42
N GLU A 145 -10.98 -6.15 -25.51
CA GLU A 145 -9.99 -5.17 -25.96
C GLU A 145 -10.66 -3.89 -26.45
N GLN A 146 -11.73 -4.01 -27.27
CA GLN A 146 -12.50 -2.85 -27.72
C GLN A 146 -13.07 -2.05 -26.55
N ARG A 147 -13.65 -2.71 -25.54
CA ARG A 147 -14.15 -2.03 -24.33
C ARG A 147 -13.08 -1.24 -23.60
N ALA A 148 -11.85 -1.76 -23.53
CA ALA A 148 -10.75 -1.04 -22.91
C ALA A 148 -10.34 0.18 -23.75
N GLN A 149 -10.32 0.06 -25.08
CA GLN A 149 -10.09 1.20 -25.97
C GLN A 149 -11.18 2.27 -25.83
N ASP A 150 -12.45 1.87 -25.78
CA ASP A 150 -13.59 2.78 -25.60
C ASP A 150 -13.50 3.51 -24.24
N ARG A 151 -13.12 2.81 -23.17
CA ARG A 151 -12.89 3.42 -21.85
C ARG A 151 -11.75 4.44 -21.86
N VAL A 152 -10.67 4.18 -22.62
CA VAL A 152 -9.60 5.18 -22.82
C VAL A 152 -10.12 6.41 -23.55
N GLN A 153 -10.98 6.26 -24.57
CA GLN A 153 -11.58 7.41 -25.25
C GLN A 153 -12.51 8.20 -24.32
N GLN A 154 -13.30 7.52 -23.50
CA GLN A 154 -14.17 8.16 -22.50
C GLN A 154 -13.35 8.90 -21.45
N TRP A 155 -12.24 8.33 -20.97
CA TRP A 155 -11.32 8.99 -20.05
C TRP A 155 -10.79 10.31 -20.63
N LYS A 156 -10.36 10.31 -21.90
CA LYS A 156 -9.94 11.53 -22.60
C LYS A 156 -11.06 12.54 -22.73
N ALA A 157 -12.25 12.08 -23.11
CA ALA A 157 -13.44 12.93 -23.23
C ALA A 157 -13.84 13.56 -21.89
N ASN A 158 -13.57 12.89 -20.77
CA ASN A 158 -13.82 13.38 -19.42
C ASN A 158 -12.74 14.34 -18.89
N GLY A 159 -11.80 14.77 -19.72
CA GLY A 159 -10.72 15.69 -19.33
C GLY A 159 -9.55 15.01 -18.63
N GLU A 160 -9.37 13.71 -18.82
CA GLU A 160 -8.25 12.92 -18.30
C GLU A 160 -8.09 13.01 -16.77
N PRO A 161 -9.14 12.72 -15.98
CA PRO A 161 -9.02 12.72 -14.53
C PRO A 161 -7.88 11.80 -14.08
N VAL A 162 -7.16 12.21 -13.04
CA VAL A 162 -6.01 11.48 -12.48
C VAL A 162 -6.31 11.09 -11.04
N PRO A 163 -6.13 9.82 -10.65
CA PRO A 163 -6.39 9.38 -9.29
C PRO A 163 -5.34 9.93 -8.31
N ALA A 164 -5.68 9.95 -7.03
CA ALA A 164 -4.74 10.26 -5.96
C ALA A 164 -3.54 9.30 -5.97
N ALA A 165 -2.35 9.80 -5.63
CA ALA A 165 -1.14 9.00 -5.54
C ALA A 165 -1.26 7.91 -4.46
N ASN A 166 -0.91 6.68 -4.83
CA ASN A 166 -0.85 5.54 -3.92
C ASN A 166 0.59 5.15 -3.54
N LYS A 167 1.59 5.87 -4.09
CA LYS A 167 3.02 5.67 -3.82
C LYS A 167 3.75 7.00 -3.68
N GLY A 168 4.82 7.02 -2.88
CA GLY A 168 5.64 8.19 -2.63
C GLY A 168 4.96 9.19 -1.70
N GLY A 169 5.64 10.32 -1.46
CA GLY A 169 5.21 11.36 -0.53
C GLY A 169 5.34 10.97 0.93
N VAL A 170 6.07 9.88 1.23
CA VAL A 170 6.14 9.34 2.59
C VAL A 170 7.21 10.08 3.39
N LEU A 171 8.36 10.42 2.79
CA LEU A 171 9.41 11.18 3.48
C LEU A 171 8.92 12.58 3.89
N ALA A 172 7.98 13.14 3.13
CA ALA A 172 7.37 14.44 3.42
C ALA A 172 6.58 14.49 4.74
N ARG A 173 6.19 13.33 5.28
CA ARG A 173 5.56 13.22 6.60
C ARG A 173 6.55 13.46 7.75
N HIS A 174 7.84 13.24 7.50
CA HIS A 174 8.88 13.22 8.54
C HIS A 174 9.73 14.49 8.55
N PHE A 175 9.93 15.14 7.40
CA PHE A 175 10.76 16.34 7.27
C PHE A 175 10.00 17.50 6.62
N ASN A 176 10.05 18.66 7.28
CA ASN A 176 9.50 19.90 6.73
C ASN A 176 10.54 20.57 5.83
N THR A 177 10.31 20.58 4.52
CA THR A 177 11.18 21.19 3.51
C THR A 177 10.38 21.44 2.23
N ASP A 178 10.97 22.17 1.29
CA ASP A 178 10.44 22.32 -0.07
C ASP A 178 10.60 21.02 -0.86
N TRP A 179 9.62 20.13 -0.70
CA TRP A 179 9.58 18.84 -1.39
C TRP A 179 9.39 18.98 -2.89
N ALA A 180 8.66 20.00 -3.36
CA ALA A 180 8.50 20.25 -4.79
C ALA A 180 9.86 20.51 -5.45
N LYS A 181 10.71 21.32 -4.82
CA LYS A 181 12.08 21.56 -5.28
C LYS A 181 12.97 20.32 -5.19
N LEU A 182 12.87 19.53 -4.12
CA LEU A 182 13.64 18.29 -3.99
C LEU A 182 13.24 17.25 -5.03
N TYR A 183 11.93 17.08 -5.30
CA TYR A 183 11.44 16.19 -6.35
C TYR A 183 11.89 16.66 -7.73
N ALA A 184 11.80 17.96 -8.03
CA ALA A 184 12.30 18.52 -9.29
C ALA A 184 13.81 18.34 -9.46
N TRP A 185 14.60 18.41 -8.38
CA TRP A 185 16.02 18.08 -8.41
C TRP A 185 16.26 16.58 -8.65
N ALA A 186 15.47 15.72 -8.00
CA ALA A 186 15.65 14.28 -8.06
C ALA A 186 15.27 13.70 -9.41
N ASP A 187 14.12 14.08 -9.96
CA ASP A 187 13.64 13.68 -11.28
C ASP A 187 12.95 14.87 -11.97
N PRO A 188 13.70 15.69 -12.73
CA PRO A 188 13.16 16.89 -13.38
C PRO A 188 12.04 16.62 -14.38
N GLY A 189 11.98 15.40 -14.94
CA GLY A 189 10.98 15.02 -15.93
C GLY A 189 9.66 14.55 -15.32
N ARG A 190 9.60 14.36 -14.00
CA ARG A 190 8.44 13.79 -13.32
C ARG A 190 7.69 14.86 -12.53
N GLN A 191 6.41 15.01 -12.85
CA GLN A 191 5.51 15.87 -12.07
C GLN A 191 4.89 15.06 -10.91
N PRO A 192 5.03 15.52 -9.65
CA PRO A 192 4.40 14.86 -8.52
C PRO A 192 2.88 15.08 -8.55
N LEU A 193 2.11 14.06 -8.16
CA LEU A 193 0.67 14.23 -7.97
C LEU A 193 0.39 14.94 -6.63
N PRO A 194 -0.58 15.87 -6.59
CA PRO A 194 -0.81 16.76 -5.45
C PRO A 194 -1.33 16.04 -4.20
N ASP A 195 -2.01 14.89 -4.35
CA ASP A 195 -2.67 14.19 -3.26
C ASP A 195 -2.13 12.77 -3.10
N GLY A 196 -1.23 12.57 -2.14
CA GLY A 196 -0.81 11.24 -1.71
C GLY A 196 -1.85 10.56 -0.82
N LYS A 197 -1.82 9.23 -0.75
CA LYS A 197 -2.60 8.45 0.23
C LYS A 197 -2.46 9.10 1.61
N ALA A 198 -3.61 9.48 2.20
CA ALA A 198 -3.67 9.98 3.56
C ALA A 198 -2.87 9.05 4.48
N PRO A 199 -2.11 9.59 5.45
CA PRO A 199 -1.29 8.77 6.35
C PRO A 199 -2.18 7.67 6.91
N THR A 200 -1.81 6.41 6.69
CA THR A 200 -2.59 5.30 7.24
C THR A 200 -2.38 5.38 8.75
N PRO A 201 -3.40 5.73 9.56
CA PRO A 201 -3.23 5.69 11.01
C PRO A 201 -2.80 4.26 11.39
N PRO A 202 -1.88 4.11 12.35
CA PRO A 202 -1.39 2.79 12.74
C PRO A 202 -2.57 1.88 13.06
N ARG A 203 -2.54 0.63 12.59
CA ARG A 203 -3.60 -0.34 12.88
C ARG A 203 -3.80 -0.40 14.41
N PRO A 204 -5.01 -0.14 14.93
CA PRO A 204 -5.27 -0.34 16.35
C PRO A 204 -5.00 -1.81 16.67
N ARG A 205 -4.10 -2.06 17.63
CA ARG A 205 -3.89 -3.41 18.18
C ARG A 205 -5.02 -3.67 19.17
N LEU A 206 -5.96 -4.53 18.78
CA LEU A 206 -6.91 -5.09 19.74
C LEU A 206 -6.15 -6.06 20.65
N THR A 207 -6.12 -5.76 21.94
CA THR A 207 -5.61 -6.70 22.96
C THR A 207 -6.78 -7.56 23.40
N LEU A 208 -6.65 -8.88 23.25
CA LEU A 208 -7.65 -9.83 23.71
C LEU A 208 -7.68 -9.83 25.25
N ILE A 209 -8.74 -9.32 25.86
CA ILE A 209 -9.03 -9.57 27.27
C ILE A 209 -9.57 -11.00 27.35
N ARG A 210 -8.79 -11.95 27.89
CA ARG A 210 -9.29 -13.31 28.14
C ARG A 210 -10.32 -13.23 29.27
N GLY A 211 -11.59 -13.49 28.95
CA GLY A 211 -12.60 -13.76 29.98
C GLY A 211 -12.19 -15.01 30.74
N GLN A 212 -12.04 -14.92 32.06
CA GLN A 212 -12.03 -16.12 32.89
C GLN A 212 -13.49 -16.55 33.08
N ALA A 213 -13.90 -17.54 32.30
CA ALA A 213 -15.00 -18.42 32.66
C ALA A 213 -14.40 -19.82 32.73
N ASP A 214 -14.26 -20.35 33.94
CA ASP A 214 -14.96 -21.58 34.32
C ASP A 214 -14.42 -22.10 35.66
N VAL A 215 -15.31 -22.11 36.65
CA VAL A 215 -15.24 -23.08 37.75
C VAL A 215 -16.49 -23.93 37.65
N ASN A 216 -16.31 -25.08 36.98
CA ASN A 216 -16.91 -26.38 37.28
C ASN A 216 -18.28 -26.39 37.98
N HIS A 217 -19.32 -26.84 37.28
CA HIS A 217 -20.23 -27.85 37.84
C HIS A 217 -20.58 -28.91 36.80
N ALA A 218 -20.26 -30.14 37.18
CA ALA A 218 -20.48 -31.38 36.44
C ALA A 218 -21.88 -31.94 36.68
N GLY A 219 -22.39 -32.72 35.72
CA GLY A 219 -23.52 -33.63 35.90
C GLY A 219 -23.82 -34.41 34.61
N PRO A 220 -23.67 -35.76 34.57
CA PRO A 220 -23.86 -36.57 33.37
C PRO A 220 -25.21 -37.34 33.35
N GLY A 221 -25.64 -37.75 32.14
CA GLY A 221 -26.77 -38.66 31.87
C GLY A 221 -27.82 -37.99 30.96
N LEU A 222 -28.44 -38.60 29.94
CA LEU A 222 -28.57 -39.99 29.52
C LEU A 222 -28.88 -40.01 28.01
N VAL A 223 -28.73 -41.20 27.43
CA VAL A 223 -28.79 -41.57 26.00
C VAL A 223 -30.21 -41.72 25.43
N ASP A 224 -30.28 -41.60 24.09
CA ASP A 224 -31.02 -42.43 23.12
C ASP A 224 -32.24 -41.92 22.30
N ASP A 225 -32.08 -42.15 21.00
CA ASP A 225 -33.01 -42.54 19.92
C ASP A 225 -34.34 -41.82 19.69
N HIS A 226 -34.46 -41.16 18.52
CA HIS A 226 -35.17 -41.77 17.38
C HIS A 226 -35.15 -40.92 16.10
N ARG A 227 -35.26 -41.67 15.00
CA ARG A 227 -35.11 -41.39 13.57
C ARG A 227 -36.32 -40.62 12.99
N ALA A 228 -36.06 -39.70 12.06
CA ALA A 228 -37.04 -39.05 11.16
C ALA A 228 -37.73 -40.08 10.20
N PRO A 229 -38.67 -39.74 9.26
CA PRO A 229 -39.18 -38.42 8.84
C PRO A 229 -40.69 -38.33 8.43
N ALA A 230 -41.11 -37.09 8.11
CA ALA A 230 -42.09 -36.63 7.10
C ALA A 230 -43.50 -37.25 6.98
N LEU A 231 -44.52 -36.39 6.90
CA LEU A 231 -45.59 -36.45 5.90
C LEU A 231 -46.39 -35.14 5.81
N ARG A 232 -47.05 -34.99 4.66
CA ARG A 232 -47.53 -33.79 3.98
C ARG A 232 -48.92 -33.31 4.43
N ALA A 233 -49.03 -31.98 4.47
CA ALA A 233 -49.98 -31.12 3.74
C ALA A 233 -51.50 -31.08 4.04
N VAL A 234 -51.99 -29.87 3.74
CA VAL A 234 -53.33 -29.47 3.27
C VAL A 234 -54.33 -28.99 4.33
N GLY A 235 -54.42 -27.66 4.43
CA GLY A 235 -55.62 -26.97 3.97
C GLY A 235 -56.61 -26.48 5.03
N GLY A 236 -56.92 -25.18 4.94
CA GLY A 236 -58.31 -24.77 4.96
C GLY A 236 -58.83 -24.11 6.23
N THR A 237 -58.83 -22.77 6.20
CA THR A 237 -59.95 -21.88 6.53
C THR A 237 -60.61 -21.94 7.91
N GLY A 238 -60.65 -20.76 8.56
CA GLY A 238 -61.93 -20.28 9.09
C GLY A 238 -61.95 -19.80 10.54
N ALA A 239 -61.64 -18.52 10.72
CA ALA A 239 -62.47 -17.52 11.41
C ALA A 239 -62.80 -17.61 12.92
N ARG A 240 -62.63 -16.42 13.54
CA ARG A 240 -63.28 -15.88 14.77
C ARG A 240 -62.79 -16.47 16.10
N GLY A 241 -62.48 -15.70 17.14
CA GLY A 241 -62.57 -14.26 17.39
C GLY A 241 -62.38 -13.97 18.88
N TRP A 242 -62.02 -12.72 19.20
CA TRP A 242 -62.28 -11.96 20.44
C TRP A 242 -61.60 -12.49 21.72
N MET A 243 -60.57 -11.82 22.21
CA MET A 243 -60.65 -10.71 23.16
C MET A 243 -61.36 -11.07 24.47
N SER A 244 -60.56 -11.27 25.51
CA SER A 244 -60.70 -10.59 26.80
C SER A 244 -59.30 -10.21 27.27
#